data_AF-A0A967W015-F1
#
_entry.id   AF-A0A967W015-F1
#
_cell.length_a   1.000
_cell.length_b   1.000
_cell.length_c   1.000
_cell.angle_alpha   90.00
_cell.angle_beta   90.00
_cell.angle_gamma   90.00
#
_symmetry.space_group_name_H-M   'P 1'
#
loop_
_entity.id
_entity.type
_entity.pdbx_description
1 polymer ?
#
loop_
_entity_poly.entity_id
_entity_poly.type
_entity_poly.pdbx_seq_one_letter_code
_entity_poly.pdbx_strand_id
1 'polypeptide(L)'
;LDGTPFLTGDTRDIIYESIPPILIERVEVLKGAGSALYGSSALGGVINVITRDIDSAPGYYLKSYAGMYTKPAYDQWNFIDENRFMNG
;
A
#
# COMPACT_ATOMS: atom_id res chain seq x y z
N LEU A 1 -3.81 -4.28 9.42
CA LEU A 1 -3.24 -3.12 10.11
C LEU A 1 -2.88 -3.56 11.52
N ASP A 2 -1.60 -3.49 11.88
CA ASP A 2 -1.13 -3.84 13.23
C ASP A 2 -1.64 -5.22 13.70
N GLY A 3 -1.58 -6.21 12.80
CA GLY A 3 -2.03 -7.58 13.07
C GLY A 3 -3.53 -7.87 12.88
N THR A 4 -4.38 -6.86 12.72
CA THR A 4 -5.82 -7.06 12.43
C THR A 4 -6.13 -7.00 10.93
N PRO A 5 -7.01 -7.87 10.38
CA PRO A 5 -7.44 -7.75 8.99
C PRO A 5 -8.19 -6.42 8.77
N PHE A 6 -7.83 -5.71 7.70
CA PHE A 6 -8.51 -4.50 7.28
C PHE A 6 -9.18 -4.77 5.92
N LEU A 7 -10.51 -4.85 5.91
CA LEU A 7 -11.33 -5.11 4.73
C LEU A 7 -12.58 -4.23 4.78
N THR A 8 -12.96 -3.64 3.65
CA THR A 8 -14.22 -2.91 3.53
C THR A 8 -15.39 -3.90 3.49
N GLY A 9 -16.46 -3.63 4.24
CA GLY A 9 -17.57 -4.58 4.46
C GLY A 9 -18.44 -4.88 3.24
N ASP A 10 -18.31 -4.09 2.17
CA ASP A 10 -19.10 -4.14 0.94
C ASP A 10 -18.35 -4.82 -0.22
N THR A 11 -17.08 -4.49 -0.44
CA THR A 11 -16.31 -4.96 -1.61
C THR A 11 -15.25 -5.99 -1.27
N ARG A 12 -14.93 -6.19 0.03
CA ARG A 12 -13.78 -6.97 0.49
C ARG A 12 -12.45 -6.46 -0.08
N ASP A 13 -12.42 -5.19 -0.48
CA ASP A 13 -11.24 -4.52 -1.00
C ASP A 13 -10.39 -3.97 0.15
N ILE A 14 -9.13 -3.68 -0.19
CA ILE A 14 -8.20 -2.95 0.66
C ILE A 14 -8.11 -1.54 0.11
N ILE A 15 -8.57 -0.55 0.88
CA ILE A 15 -8.45 0.87 0.52
C ILE A 15 -7.07 1.33 0.99
N TYR A 16 -6.05 1.17 0.15
CA TYR A 16 -4.68 1.56 0.51
C TYR A 16 -4.54 3.07 0.71
N GLU A 17 -5.38 3.85 0.02
CA GLU A 17 -5.43 5.30 0.09
C GLU A 17 -5.82 5.81 1.48
N SER A 18 -6.50 4.99 2.30
CA SER A 18 -6.88 5.37 3.65
C SER A 18 -5.73 5.27 4.66
N ILE A 19 -4.59 4.69 4.28
CA ILE A 19 -3.41 4.58 5.14
C ILE A 19 -2.38 5.59 4.64
N PRO A 20 -2.22 6.75 5.32
CA PRO A 20 -1.22 7.73 4.94
C PRO A 20 0.18 7.09 5.02
N PRO A 21 0.98 7.07 3.93
CA PRO A 21 2.30 6.45 3.93
C PRO A 21 3.26 7.04 4.97
N ILE A 22 2.96 8.27 5.42
CA ILE A 22 3.73 8.93 6.45
C ILE A 22 3.60 8.25 7.82
N LEU A 23 2.43 7.65 8.11
CA LEU A 23 2.18 6.99 9.39
C LEU A 23 2.75 5.57 9.45
N ILE A 24 3.23 5.04 8.32
CA ILE A 24 3.79 3.70 8.24
C ILE A 24 5.24 3.72 8.75
N GLU A 25 5.54 2.84 9.70
CA GLU A 25 6.90 2.57 10.17
C GLU A 25 7.58 1.56 9.24
N ARG A 26 6.93 0.41 9.03
CA ARG A 26 7.42 -0.66 8.15
C ARG A 26 6.28 -1.50 7.58
N VAL A 27 6.61 -2.22 6.51
CA VAL A 27 5.72 -3.20 5.87
C VAL A 27 6.44 -4.55 5.85
N GLU A 28 5.79 -5.58 6.37
CA GLU A 28 6.30 -6.94 6.43
C GLU A 28 5.51 -7.82 5.45
N VAL A 29 6.22 -8.55 4.59
CA VAL A 29 5.60 -9.44 3.59
C VAL A 29 5.97 -10.89 3.93
N LEU A 30 5.00 -11.64 4.42
CA LEU A 30 5.13 -13.05 4.74
C LEU A 30 4.57 -13.87 3.57
N LYS A 31 5.46 -14.52 2.81
CA LYS A 31 5.08 -15.37 1.67
C LYS A 31 4.76 -16.78 2.14
N GLY A 32 3.64 -17.35 1.69
CA GLY A 32 3.25 -18.73 2.01
C GLY A 32 2.20 -18.85 3.12
N ALA A 33 2.19 -19.97 3.85
CA ALA A 33 1.14 -20.35 4.80
C ALA A 33 1.07 -19.46 6.05
N GLY A 34 0.54 -18.25 5.89
CA GLY A 34 0.13 -17.38 7.00
C GLY A 34 -1.18 -17.83 7.65
N SER A 35 -1.81 -18.89 7.15
CA SER A 35 -3.14 -19.35 7.58
C SER A 35 -3.22 -19.86 9.01
N ALA A 36 -2.10 -20.32 9.59
CA ALA A 36 -2.04 -20.70 11.00
C ALA A 36 -2.19 -19.50 11.96
N LEU A 37 -1.74 -18.30 11.54
CA LEU A 37 -1.78 -17.08 12.35
C LEU A 37 -2.94 -16.14 11.94
N TYR A 38 -3.31 -16.12 10.66
CA TYR A 38 -4.25 -15.16 10.09
C TYR A 38 -5.49 -15.79 9.43
N GLY A 39 -5.67 -17.10 9.55
CA GLY A 39 -6.85 -17.82 9.07
C GLY A 39 -6.87 -18.10 7.55
N SER A 40 -7.99 -18.60 7.04
CA SER A 40 -8.13 -19.06 5.64
C SER A 40 -7.84 -17.99 4.59
N SER A 41 -7.93 -16.71 4.94
CA SER A 41 -7.64 -15.56 4.07
C SER A 41 -6.15 -15.36 3.76
N ALA A 42 -5.24 -16.08 4.42
CA ALA A 42 -3.79 -15.93 4.29
C ALA A 42 -3.10 -17.04 3.46
N LEU A 43 -3.85 -17.73 2.60
CA LEU A 43 -3.36 -18.86 1.81
C LEU A 43 -2.21 -18.46 0.85
N GLY A 44 -2.25 -17.24 0.30
CA GLY A 44 -1.22 -16.71 -0.60
C GLY A 44 -0.08 -15.96 0.09
N GLY A 45 -0.19 -15.72 1.41
CA GLY A 45 0.70 -14.86 2.18
C GLY A 45 -0.03 -13.71 2.88
N VAL A 46 0.72 -12.92 3.63
CA VAL A 46 0.22 -11.80 4.45
C VAL A 46 1.08 -10.58 4.23
N ILE A 47 0.43 -9.44 4.03
CA ILE A 47 1.06 -8.13 4.07
C ILE A 47 0.64 -7.48 5.38
N ASN A 48 1.60 -7.25 6.27
CA ASN A 48 1.38 -6.58 7.54
C ASN A 48 1.97 -5.16 7.47
N VAL A 49 1.11 -4.16 7.68
CA VAL A 49 1.51 -2.75 7.77
C VAL A 49 1.54 -2.39 9.24
N ILE A 50 2.69 -1.89 9.69
CA ILE A 50 2.94 -1.49 11.08
C ILE A 50 3.04 0.02 11.14
N THR A 51 2.16 0.63 11.95
CA THR A 51 2.11 2.08 12.14
C THR A 51 3.18 2.56 13.12
N ARG A 52 3.58 3.82 13.00
CA ARG A 52 4.55 4.45 13.91
C ARG A 52 3.91 4.69 15.27
N ASP A 53 4.67 4.42 16.33
CA ASP A 53 4.31 4.86 17.68
C ASP A 53 4.27 6.39 17.79
N ILE A 54 3.33 6.90 18.59
CA ILE A 54 3.27 8.33 18.93
C ILE A 54 4.33 8.58 20.00
N ASP A 55 5.41 9.26 19.61
CA ASP A 55 6.49 9.60 20.53
C ASP A 55 6.01 10.57 21.62
N SER A 56 6.59 10.48 22.82
CA SER A 56 6.13 11.25 24.00
C SER A 56 6.41 12.75 23.87
N ALA A 57 7.28 13.14 22.95
CA ALA A 57 7.63 14.52 22.66
C ALA A 57 7.00 14.98 21.34
N PRO A 58 6.45 16.19 21.25
CA PRO A 58 5.90 16.72 20.00
C PRO A 58 7.00 16.85 18.95
N GLY A 59 6.79 16.24 17.78
CA GLY A 59 7.67 16.30 16.62
C GLY A 59 6.92 16.76 15.37
N TYR A 60 7.59 17.49 14.48
CA TYR A 60 7.06 17.87 13.17
C TYR A 60 7.70 17.03 12.07
N TYR A 61 6.91 16.64 11.07
CA TYR A 61 7.41 15.91 9.92
C TYR A 61 6.97 16.61 8.62
N LEU A 62 7.92 16.89 7.74
CA LEU A 62 7.67 17.47 6.42
C LEU A 62 8.25 16.55 5.33
N LYS A 63 7.40 16.11 4.41
CA LYS A 63 7.82 15.42 3.17
C LYS A 63 7.39 16.25 1.97
N SER A 64 8.32 16.54 1.07
CA SER A 64 8.03 17.16 -0.22
C SER A 64 8.40 16.20 -1.35
N TYR A 65 7.60 16.22 -2.41
CA TYR A 65 7.84 15.45 -3.62
C TYR A 65 7.86 16.40 -4.82
N ALA A 66 8.81 16.21 -5.73
CA ALA A 66 8.87 16.90 -7.01
C ALA A 66 9.35 15.90 -8.06
N GLY A 67 8.67 15.86 -9.21
CA GLY A 67 8.98 14.92 -10.29
C GLY A 67 8.24 15.27 -11.56
N MET A 68 8.76 14.80 -12.69
CA MET A 68 8.13 14.95 -13.99
C MET A 68 7.71 13.57 -14.49
N TYR A 69 6.48 13.45 -14.97
CA TYR A 69 6.06 12.27 -15.69
C TYR A 69 6.72 12.27 -17.06
N THR A 70 7.38 11.17 -17.41
CA THR A 70 7.96 10.96 -18.74
C THR A 70 7.39 9.69 -19.36
N LYS A 71 7.49 9.58 -20.68
CA LYS A 71 7.13 8.33 -21.35
C LYS A 71 8.10 7.22 -20.89
N PRO A 72 7.64 5.96 -20.81
CA PRO A 72 8.52 4.85 -20.51
C PRO A 72 9.73 4.85 -21.46
N ALA A 73 10.93 4.62 -20.93
CA ALA A 73 12.16 4.66 -21.72
C ALA A 73 12.25 3.52 -22.76
N TYR A 74 11.43 2.49 -22.61
CA TYR A 74 11.39 1.33 -23.49
C TYR A 74 9.96 1.10 -23.96
N ASP A 75 9.80 0.85 -25.26
CA ASP A 75 8.48 0.59 -25.87
C ASP A 75 7.78 -0.62 -25.26
N GLN A 76 8.54 -1.62 -24.80
CA GLN A 76 8.02 -2.81 -24.09
C GLN A 76 7.38 -2.50 -22.73
N TRP A 77 7.60 -1.30 -22.17
CA TRP A 77 6.94 -0.83 -20.93
C TRP A 77 5.71 0.03 -21.22
N ASN A 78 5.34 0.17 -22.49
CA ASN A 78 4.09 0.79 -22.87
C ASN A 78 2.96 -0.26 -22.79
N PHE A 79 2.31 -0.33 -21.62
CA PHE A 79 1.22 -1.28 -21.37
C PHE A 79 -0.16 -0.75 -21.79
N ILE A 80 -0.20 0.40 -22.48
CA ILE A 80 -1.43 1.13 -22.81
C ILE A 80 -1.32 1.62 -24.25
N ASP A 81 -2.18 1.10 -25.14
CA ASP A 81 -2.19 1.49 -26.55
C ASP A 81 -2.89 2.85 -26.80
N GLU A 82 -3.56 3.42 -25.79
CA GLU A 82 -4.43 4.59 -25.95
C GLU A 82 -4.20 5.65 -24.84
N ASN A 83 -4.08 6.91 -25.24
CA ASN A 83 -3.84 8.05 -24.35
C ASN A 83 -5.07 8.35 -23.48
N ARG A 84 -5.12 7.80 -22.26
CA ARG A 84 -6.19 8.05 -21.27
C ARG A 84 -6.29 9.49 -20.76
N PHE A 85 -5.42 10.40 -21.19
CA PHE A 85 -5.46 11.81 -20.76
C PHE A 85 -6.67 12.60 -21.28
N MET A 86 -7.44 12.07 -22.25
CA MET A 86 -8.54 12.79 -22.91
C MET A 86 -9.93 12.20 -22.67
N ASN A 87 -10.05 11.10 -21.91
CA ASN A 87 -11.35 10.51 -21.57
C ASN A 87 -11.48 10.46 -20.05
N GLY A 88 -12.12 11.50 -19.51
CA GLY A 88 -12.71 11.49 -18.17
C GLY A 88 -13.96 10.63 -18.12
#